data_AF-A0A350UXF9-F1
#
_entry.id   AF-A0A350UXF9-F1
#
_cell.length_a   1.000
_cell.length_b   1.000
_cell.length_c   1.000
_cell.angle_alpha   90.00
_cell.angle_beta   90.00
_cell.angle_gamma   90.00
#
_symmetry.space_group_name_H-M   'P 1'
#
loop_
_entity.id
_entity.type
_entity.pdbx_description
1 polymer ?
#
loop_
_entity_poly.entity_id
_entity_poly.type
_entity_poly.pdbx_seq_one_letter_code
_entity_poly.pdbx_strand_id
1 'polypeptide(L)'
;MPEPALTFQEDVLNLYRLPNIGATYANTYGEENIKNLVEKYRGLDEEEMKMMRDWVISYSKSPDLATSFVSVGVLHALGMSREVDEAYLWAQGLEDKDRFIHHFDIGKSLAEYFT
;
A
#
# COMPACT_ATOMS: atom_id res chain seq x y z
N MET A 1 -9.58 -20.83 -18.42
CA MET A 1 -8.54 -20.46 -17.43
C MET A 1 -8.49 -18.94 -17.40
N PRO A 2 -8.45 -18.28 -16.23
CA PRO A 2 -8.32 -16.83 -16.17
C PRO A 2 -6.99 -16.38 -16.79
N GLU A 3 -6.96 -15.16 -17.32
CA GLU A 3 -5.75 -14.59 -17.90
C GLU A 3 -4.68 -14.38 -16.81
N PRO A 4 -3.39 -14.69 -17.07
CA PRO A 4 -2.32 -14.60 -16.05
C PRO A 4 -2.21 -13.25 -15.32
N ALA A 5 -2.52 -12.15 -16.02
CA ALA A 5 -2.53 -10.81 -15.44
C ALA A 5 -3.65 -10.60 -14.42
N LEU A 6 -4.83 -11.20 -14.64
CA LEU A 6 -5.96 -11.10 -13.72
C LEU A 6 -5.66 -11.87 -12.42
N THR A 7 -5.05 -13.05 -12.53
CA THR A 7 -4.63 -13.83 -11.35
C THR A 7 -3.59 -13.11 -10.53
N PHE A 8 -2.64 -12.42 -11.18
CA PHE A 8 -1.61 -11.66 -10.47
C PHE A 8 -2.19 -10.43 -9.73
N GLN A 9 -3.13 -9.73 -10.37
CA GLN A 9 -3.82 -8.61 -9.74
C GLN A 9 -4.63 -9.04 -8.51
N GLU A 10 -5.36 -10.15 -8.62
CA GLU A 10 -6.11 -10.72 -7.51
C GLU A 10 -5.20 -11.13 -6.36
N ASP A 11 -4.04 -11.73 -6.65
CA ASP A 11 -3.05 -12.09 -5.64
C ASP A 11 -2.54 -10.85 -4.87
N VAL A 12 -2.19 -9.78 -5.59
CA VAL A 12 -1.74 -8.51 -4.97
C VAL A 12 -2.87 -7.91 -4.12
N LEU A 13 -4.10 -7.87 -4.64
CA LEU A 13 -5.27 -7.38 -3.92
C LEU A 13 -5.56 -8.18 -2.64
N ASN A 14 -5.33 -9.49 -2.66
CA ASN A 14 -5.53 -10.32 -1.48
C ASN A 14 -4.55 -9.97 -0.36
N LEU A 15 -3.32 -9.57 -0.69
CA LEU A 15 -2.33 -9.15 0.32
C LEU A 15 -2.68 -7.83 1.03
N TYR A 16 -3.50 -6.97 0.40
CA TYR A 16 -4.07 -5.79 1.07
C TYR A 16 -5.16 -6.14 2.08
N ARG A 17 -5.81 -7.30 1.90
CA ARG A 17 -7.02 -7.70 2.65
C ARG A 17 -6.75 -8.75 3.71
N LEU A 18 -5.58 -9.40 3.68
CA LEU A 18 -5.25 -10.54 4.52
C LEU A 18 -3.88 -10.34 5.21
N PRO A 19 -3.84 -10.36 6.56
CA PRO A 19 -4.98 -10.42 7.48
C PRO A 19 -5.91 -9.20 7.35
N ASN A 20 -7.19 -9.36 7.73
CA ASN A 20 -8.17 -8.29 7.59
C ASN A 20 -7.93 -7.20 8.63
N ILE A 21 -7.72 -5.97 8.17
CA ILE A 21 -7.54 -4.80 9.02
C ILE A 21 -8.93 -4.38 9.54
N GLY A 22 -9.24 -4.74 10.78
CA GLY A 22 -10.48 -4.32 11.43
C GLY A 22 -10.53 -2.81 11.69
N ALA A 23 -11.73 -2.27 11.95
CA ALA A 23 -11.95 -0.85 12.24
C ALA A 23 -11.19 -0.33 13.49
N THR A 24 -10.73 -1.25 14.34
CA THR A 24 -9.77 -0.96 15.40
C THR A 24 -8.38 -1.21 14.83
N TYR A 25 -7.61 -0.13 14.66
CA TYR A 25 -6.20 -0.11 14.22
C TYR A 25 -5.28 -0.90 15.17
N ALA A 26 -5.49 -2.21 15.30
CA ALA A 26 -4.51 -3.09 15.90
C ALA A 26 -3.34 -3.15 14.91
N ASN A 27 -2.31 -2.37 15.22
CA ASN A 27 -1.11 -2.12 14.42
C ASN A 27 -0.47 -3.39 13.80
N THR A 28 -0.72 -4.56 14.39
CA THR A 28 -0.18 -5.86 13.97
C THR A 28 -0.55 -6.27 12.55
N TYR A 29 -1.80 -6.07 12.11
CA TYR A 29 -2.24 -6.58 10.81
C TYR A 29 -1.76 -5.70 9.66
N GLY A 30 -1.85 -4.38 9.82
CA GLY A 30 -1.34 -3.44 8.82
C GLY A 30 0.15 -3.59 8.53
N GLU A 31 0.96 -3.85 9.58
CA GLU A 31 2.38 -4.15 9.43
C GLU A 31 2.61 -5.44 8.61
N GLU A 32 1.83 -6.50 8.88
CA GLU A 32 1.91 -7.77 8.15
C GLU A 32 1.49 -7.61 6.68
N ASN A 33 0.44 -6.84 6.38
CA ASN A 33 0.03 -6.53 5.00
C ASN A 33 1.16 -5.81 4.24
N ILE A 34 1.76 -4.77 4.85
CA ILE A 34 2.88 -4.02 4.26
C ILE A 34 4.05 -4.97 4.00
N LYS A 35 4.45 -5.76 5.00
CA LYS A 35 5.54 -6.73 4.88
C LYS A 35 5.30 -7.70 3.73
N ASN A 36 4.13 -8.32 3.67
CA ASN A 36 3.80 -9.30 2.64
C ASN A 36 3.86 -8.70 1.23
N LEU A 37 3.40 -7.45 1.07
CA LEU A 37 3.46 -6.74 -0.21
C LEU A 37 4.91 -6.38 -0.59
N VAL A 38 5.73 -5.92 0.36
CA VAL A 38 7.15 -5.61 0.13
C VAL A 38 7.93 -6.88 -0.24
N GLU A 39 7.72 -7.98 0.48
CA GLU A 39 8.35 -9.27 0.20
C GLU A 39 7.92 -9.82 -1.17
N LYS A 40 6.62 -9.74 -1.50
CA LYS A 40 6.14 -10.11 -2.84
C LYS A 40 6.85 -9.27 -3.88
N TYR A 41 6.82 -7.93 -3.77
CA TYR A 41 7.44 -7.02 -4.72
C TYR A 41 8.92 -7.35 -4.99
N ARG A 42 9.70 -7.60 -3.93
CA ARG A 42 11.14 -7.92 -4.03
C ARG A 42 11.42 -9.26 -4.70
N GLY A 43 10.45 -10.17 -4.75
CA GLY A 43 10.57 -11.48 -5.39
C GLY A 43 10.08 -11.54 -6.85
N LEU A 44 9.53 -10.45 -7.39
CA LEU A 44 8.99 -10.37 -8.75
C LEU A 44 10.08 -10.12 -9.80
N ASP A 45 9.75 -10.38 -11.06
CA ASP A 45 10.54 -9.87 -12.19
C ASP A 45 10.27 -8.38 -12.48
N GLU A 46 11.02 -7.77 -13.41
CA GLU A 46 10.91 -6.34 -13.71
C GLU A 46 9.53 -5.92 -14.25
N GLU A 47 8.87 -6.79 -15.03
CA GLU A 47 7.56 -6.49 -15.62
C GLU A 47 6.47 -6.53 -14.55
N GLU A 48 6.47 -7.58 -13.74
CA GLU A 48 5.57 -7.74 -12.60
C GLU A 48 5.79 -6.66 -11.53
N MET A 49 7.05 -6.29 -11.25
CA MET A 49 7.37 -5.17 -10.36
C MET A 49 6.73 -3.87 -10.86
N LYS A 50 6.80 -3.58 -12.15
CA LYS A 50 6.20 -2.38 -12.72
C LYS A 50 4.67 -2.41 -12.59
N MET A 51 4.04 -3.53 -12.91
CA MET A 51 2.60 -3.70 -12.76
C MET A 51 2.14 -3.51 -11.31
N MET A 52 2.81 -4.17 -10.37
CA MET A 52 2.50 -4.06 -8.95
C MET A 52 2.70 -2.63 -8.45
N ARG A 53 3.77 -1.95 -8.87
CA ARG A 53 4.02 -0.54 -8.53
C ARG A 53 2.86 0.34 -8.98
N ASP A 54 2.41 0.21 -10.22
CA ASP A 54 1.33 1.04 -10.77
C ASP A 54 0.03 0.86 -9.95
N TRP A 55 -0.26 -0.36 -9.50
CA TRP A 55 -1.40 -0.62 -8.62
C TRP A 55 -1.23 -0.01 -7.22
N VAL A 56 -0.06 -0.18 -6.59
CA VAL A 56 0.23 0.41 -5.27
C VAL A 56 0.11 1.94 -5.33
N ILE A 57 0.62 2.58 -6.39
CA ILE A 57 0.48 4.03 -6.59
C ILE A 57 -1.01 4.40 -6.71
N SER A 58 -1.78 3.68 -7.53
CA SER A 58 -3.22 3.93 -7.68
C SER A 58 -3.95 3.82 -6.34
N TYR A 59 -3.67 2.77 -5.57
CA TYR A 59 -4.29 2.52 -4.29
C TYR A 59 -3.87 3.48 -3.18
N SER A 60 -2.67 4.05 -3.24
CA SER A 60 -2.23 5.13 -2.33
C SER A 60 -3.11 6.38 -2.41
N LYS A 61 -3.84 6.56 -3.52
CA LYS A 61 -4.73 7.70 -3.79
C LYS A 61 -6.21 7.26 -3.82
N SER A 62 -6.54 6.19 -3.10
CA SER A 62 -7.90 5.65 -2.99
C SER A 62 -8.60 6.17 -1.73
N PRO A 63 -9.94 6.39 -1.76
CA PRO A 63 -10.70 6.75 -0.56
C PRO A 63 -10.80 5.62 0.48
N ASP A 64 -10.45 4.38 0.13
CA ASP A 64 -10.33 3.29 1.10
C ASP A 64 -9.08 3.51 1.97
N LEU A 65 -9.32 3.92 3.20
CA LEU A 65 -8.27 4.27 4.16
C LEU A 65 -7.39 3.09 4.54
N ALA A 66 -7.90 1.86 4.59
CA ALA A 66 -7.07 0.70 4.91
C ALA A 66 -6.10 0.41 3.75
N THR A 67 -6.62 0.40 2.53
CA THR A 67 -5.80 0.14 1.35
C THR A 67 -4.79 1.27 1.10
N SER A 68 -5.20 2.53 1.21
CA SER A 68 -4.31 3.68 0.98
C SER A 68 -3.20 3.81 2.03
N PHE A 69 -3.53 3.54 3.30
CA PHE A 69 -2.58 3.36 4.40
C PHE A 69 -1.49 2.33 4.08
N VAL A 70 -1.89 1.10 3.73
CA VAL A 70 -0.94 0.01 3.40
C VAL A 70 -0.10 0.42 2.19
N SER A 71 -0.72 1.00 1.17
CA SER A 71 -0.05 1.41 -0.07
C SER A 71 1.07 2.42 0.19
N VAL A 72 0.82 3.46 1.00
CA VAL A 72 1.84 4.44 1.36
C VAL A 72 2.97 3.81 2.17
N GLY A 73 2.65 2.90 3.10
CA GLY A 73 3.67 2.13 3.83
C GLY A 73 4.56 1.31 2.90
N VAL A 74 3.99 0.62 1.92
CA VAL A 74 4.74 -0.16 0.91
C VAL A 74 5.64 0.76 0.06
N LEU A 75 5.12 1.89 -0.45
CA LEU A 75 5.91 2.84 -1.23
C LEU A 75 7.09 3.38 -0.41
N HIS A 76 6.88 3.70 0.86
CA HIS A 76 7.92 4.14 1.78
C HIS A 76 9.00 3.07 1.98
N ALA A 77 8.60 1.83 2.30
CA ALA A 77 9.52 0.69 2.48
C ALA A 77 10.35 0.35 1.22
N LEU A 78 9.83 0.67 0.03
CA LEU A 78 10.52 0.45 -1.24
C LEU A 78 11.37 1.66 -1.68
N GLY A 79 11.47 2.71 -0.87
CA GLY A 79 12.24 3.92 -1.19
C GLY A 79 11.62 4.79 -2.29
N MET A 80 10.32 4.65 -2.56
CA MET A 80 9.58 5.38 -3.60
C MET A 80 9.10 6.75 -3.06
N SER A 81 10.04 7.59 -2.63
CA SER A 81 9.73 8.83 -1.90
C SER A 81 8.87 9.81 -2.73
N ARG A 82 9.06 9.85 -4.05
CA ARG A 82 8.27 10.71 -4.94
C ARG A 82 6.79 10.31 -4.94
N GLU A 83 6.52 9.02 -5.05
CA GLU A 83 5.17 8.47 -5.06
C GLU A 83 4.48 8.65 -3.69
N VAL A 84 5.24 8.55 -2.60
CA VAL A 84 4.78 8.93 -1.26
C VAL A 84 4.38 10.41 -1.22
N ASP A 85 5.25 11.33 -1.65
CA ASP A 85 4.95 12.76 -1.66
C ASP A 85 3.70 13.09 -2.50
N GLU A 86 3.53 12.43 -3.65
CA GLU A 86 2.34 12.57 -4.48
C GLU A 86 1.06 12.10 -3.78
N ALA A 87 1.11 11.04 -2.97
CA ALA A 87 -0.03 10.58 -2.19
C ALA A 87 -0.41 11.62 -1.12
N TYR A 88 0.58 12.20 -0.43
CA TYR A 88 0.35 13.28 0.54
C TYR A 88 -0.24 14.52 -0.13
N LEU A 89 0.28 14.92 -1.30
CA LEU A 89 -0.27 16.03 -2.08
C LEU A 89 -1.72 15.79 -2.50
N TRP A 90 -2.03 14.57 -2.94
CA TRP A 90 -3.40 14.18 -3.25
C TRP A 90 -4.32 14.31 -2.02
N ALA A 91 -3.89 13.81 -0.85
CA ALA A 91 -4.67 13.86 0.38
C ALA A 91 -4.93 15.31 0.85
N GLN A 92 -4.00 16.24 0.64
CA GLN A 92 -4.18 17.66 0.97
C GLN A 92 -5.35 18.32 0.22
N GLY A 93 -5.73 17.79 -0.94
CA GLY A 93 -6.87 18.27 -1.74
C GLY A 93 -8.24 17.78 -1.28
N LEU A 94 -8.31 16.90 -0.26
CA LEU A 94 -9.55 16.30 0.22
C LEU A 94 -10.16 17.09 1.38
N GLU A 95 -11.49 16.99 1.55
CA GLU A 95 -12.19 17.59 2.69
C GLU A 95 -11.74 16.97 4.02
N ASP A 96 -11.57 15.63 4.07
CA ASP A 96 -11.12 14.88 5.24
C ASP A 96 -9.59 14.69 5.29
N LYS A 97 -8.81 15.64 4.77
CA LYS A 97 -7.34 15.51 4.61
C LYS A 97 -6.62 15.03 5.87
N ASP A 98 -6.98 15.55 7.05
CA ASP A 98 -6.28 15.22 8.29
C ASP A 98 -6.41 13.73 8.64
N ARG A 99 -7.54 13.12 8.28
CA ARG A 99 -7.76 11.69 8.46
C ARG A 99 -6.85 10.87 7.54
N PHE A 100 -6.74 11.23 6.27
CA PHE A 100 -5.86 10.54 5.31
C PHE A 100 -4.39 10.69 5.68
N ILE A 101 -3.94 11.91 5.98
CA ILE A 101 -2.56 12.18 6.38
C ILE A 101 -2.21 11.38 7.64
N HIS A 102 -3.09 11.36 8.65
CA HIS A 102 -2.87 10.56 9.85
C HIS A 102 -2.69 9.07 9.54
N HIS A 103 -3.47 8.52 8.60
CA HIS A 103 -3.25 7.15 8.17
C HIS A 103 -1.89 6.98 7.50
N PHE A 104 -1.56 7.84 6.56
CA PHE A 104 -0.28 7.75 5.85
C PHE A 104 0.91 7.81 6.80
N ASP A 105 0.84 8.62 7.86
CA ASP A 105 1.85 8.68 8.91
C ASP A 105 2.00 7.34 9.65
N ILE A 106 0.89 6.71 10.04
CA ILE A 106 0.92 5.37 10.64
C ILE A 106 1.56 4.38 9.65
N GLY A 107 1.19 4.44 8.37
CA GLY A 107 1.67 3.51 7.34
C GLY A 107 3.18 3.58 7.17
N LYS A 108 3.72 4.81 7.10
CA LYS A 108 5.17 5.06 7.10
C LYS A 108 5.82 4.56 8.39
N SER A 109 5.22 4.85 9.55
CA SER A 109 5.77 4.45 10.84
C SER A 109 5.87 2.93 11.01
N LEU A 110 4.93 2.15 10.50
CA LEU A 110 5.03 0.69 10.51
C LEU A 110 6.06 0.18 9.49
N ALA A 111 6.19 0.89 8.36
CA ALA A 111 7.07 0.50 7.27
C ALA A 111 8.57 0.78 7.51
N GLU A 112 8.92 1.58 8.52
CA GLU A 112 10.31 1.96 8.83
C GLU A 112 11.22 0.75 9.09
N TYR A 113 10.68 -0.38 9.56
CA TYR A 113 11.46 -1.59 9.80
C TYR A 113 11.78 -2.39 8.52
N PHE A 114 11.23 -1.99 7.37
CA PHE A 114 11.39 -2.69 6.08
C PHE A 114 12.18 -1.90 5.04
N THR A 115 12.62 -0.67 5.36
CA THR A 115 13.40 0.20 4.46
C THR A 115 14.82 -0.31 4.25
#